data_AF-A0A1G7TMZ9-F1
#
_entry.id   AF-A0A1G7TMZ9-F1
#
_cell.length_a   1.000
_cell.length_b   1.000
_cell.length_c   1.000
_cell.angle_alpha   90.00
_cell.angle_beta   90.00
_cell.angle_gamma   90.00
#
_symmetry.space_group_name_H-M   'P 1'
#
loop_
_entity.id
_entity.type
_entity.pdbx_description
1 polymer ?
#
loop_
_entity_poly.entity_id
_entity_poly.type
_entity_poly.pdbx_seq_one_letter_code
_entity_poly.pdbx_strand_id
1 'polypeptide(L)'
;MHYSREQLIVLFTYLPVLVAAWMALRRYRGADRPVKLLCWLIFFALLIESISRIFWFFKVSNLFLWPIYITVEFALLTWMYSLVLDQKWLTTVRGWMLAAFTAIVLVRELGQQGQSVWIDNAGRSIESVVVILLALSYFYKVFQELKVQNLLVEPFFWVSAGLLLFFSGNFLIFIFMNFILLYSKNLNDQIWVIHSLMNYMLYITYAIALWVGRGK
;
A
#
# COMPACT_ATOMS: atom_id res chain seq x y z
N MET A 1 -20.03 0.86 -24.88
CA MET A 1 -19.87 1.49 -23.55
C MET A 1 -18.88 2.63 -23.70
N HIS A 2 -19.29 3.89 -23.51
CA HIS A 2 -18.34 5.01 -23.48
C HIS A 2 -17.76 5.08 -22.07
N TYR A 3 -16.48 4.75 -21.94
CA TYR A 3 -15.75 4.97 -20.69
C TYR A 3 -15.44 6.46 -20.54
N SER A 4 -15.59 6.99 -19.32
CA SER A 4 -15.19 8.37 -19.04
C SER A 4 -13.66 8.50 -19.05
N ARG A 5 -13.14 9.72 -19.20
CA ARG A 5 -11.68 9.96 -19.23
C ARG A 5 -11.01 9.49 -17.93
N GLU A 6 -11.71 9.65 -16.81
CA GLU A 6 -11.29 9.24 -15.48
C GLU A 6 -11.20 7.71 -15.37
N GLN A 7 -12.17 6.98 -15.95
CA GLN A 7 -12.16 5.52 -15.98
C GLN A 7 -10.98 4.96 -16.79
N LEU A 8 -10.62 5.63 -17.90
CA LEU A 8 -9.45 5.25 -18.68
C LEU A 8 -8.16 5.44 -17.87
N ILE A 9 -8.02 6.54 -17.14
CA ILE A 9 -6.86 6.80 -16.25
C ILE A 9 -6.73 5.69 -15.20
N VAL A 10 -7.83 5.27 -14.58
CA VAL A 10 -7.85 4.17 -13.60
C VAL A 10 -7.50 2.81 -14.23
N LEU A 11 -7.77 2.60 -15.52
CA LEU A 11 -7.27 1.43 -16.24
C LEU A 11 -5.76 1.50 -16.47
N PHE A 12 -5.23 2.68 -16.80
CA PHE A 12 -3.79 2.89 -16.99
C PHE A 12 -2.99 2.65 -15.71
N THR A 13 -3.57 2.86 -14.52
CA THR A 13 -2.88 2.61 -13.25
C THR A 13 -2.65 1.14 -12.95
N TYR A 14 -3.23 0.23 -13.72
CA TYR A 14 -2.92 -1.20 -13.62
C TYR A 14 -1.54 -1.57 -14.20
N LEU A 15 -1.05 -0.81 -15.18
CA LEU A 15 0.16 -1.16 -15.92
C LEU A 15 1.41 -1.25 -15.03
N PRO A 16 1.69 -0.29 -14.12
CA PRO A 16 2.82 -0.42 -13.20
C PRO A 16 2.74 -1.65 -12.30
N VAL A 17 1.54 -2.03 -11.85
CA VAL A 17 1.33 -3.21 -11.01
C VAL A 17 1.73 -4.47 -11.76
N LEU A 18 1.31 -4.59 -13.04
CA LEU A 18 1.69 -5.69 -13.91
C LEU A 18 3.21 -5.74 -14.14
N VAL A 19 3.84 -4.59 -14.40
CA VAL A 19 5.29 -4.49 -14.57
C VAL A 19 6.02 -4.91 -13.30
N ALA A 20 5.63 -4.37 -12.14
CA ALA A 20 6.20 -4.71 -10.85
C ALA A 20 6.02 -6.20 -10.52
N ALA A 21 4.85 -6.78 -10.81
CA ALA A 21 4.57 -8.20 -10.59
C ALA A 21 5.42 -9.11 -11.49
N TRP A 22 5.59 -8.75 -12.76
CA TRP A 22 6.48 -9.47 -13.66
C TRP A 22 7.94 -9.41 -13.19
N MET A 23 8.39 -8.25 -12.70
CA MET A 23 9.72 -8.09 -12.11
C MET A 23 9.88 -8.90 -10.83
N ALA A 24 8.83 -8.95 -9.99
CA ALA A 24 8.78 -9.73 -8.76
C ALA A 24 8.90 -11.23 -9.06
N LEU A 25 8.18 -11.73 -10.06
CA LEU A 25 8.24 -13.13 -10.49
C LEU A 25 9.67 -13.54 -10.88
N ARG A 26 10.37 -12.68 -11.61
CA ARG A 26 11.78 -12.90 -11.98
C ARG A 26 12.73 -12.86 -10.79
N ARG A 27 12.48 -12.00 -9.79
CA ARG A 27 13.38 -11.83 -8.62
C ARG A 27 13.13 -12.85 -7.52
N TYR A 28 11.91 -13.38 -7.39
CA TYR A 28 11.43 -14.15 -6.23
C TYR A 28 12.34 -15.31 -5.81
N ARG A 29 12.85 -16.10 -6.76
CA ARG A 29 13.65 -17.31 -6.45
C ARG A 29 14.98 -16.99 -5.76
N GLY A 30 15.65 -15.92 -6.18
CA GLY A 30 16.94 -15.50 -5.63
C GLY A 30 16.85 -14.42 -4.55
N ALA A 31 15.64 -14.01 -4.16
CA ALA A 31 15.43 -12.91 -3.22
C ALA A 31 15.67 -13.35 -1.77
N ASP A 32 16.22 -12.43 -0.98
CA ASP A 32 16.25 -12.49 0.47
C ASP A 32 14.83 -12.34 1.05
N ARG A 33 14.67 -12.68 2.34
CA ARG A 33 13.34 -12.74 2.98
C ARG A 33 12.55 -11.43 2.91
N PRO A 34 13.13 -10.25 3.19
CA PRO A 34 12.42 -8.98 3.06
C PRO A 34 11.90 -8.71 1.63
N VAL A 35 12.72 -8.95 0.60
CA VAL A 35 12.32 -8.75 -0.80
C VAL A 35 11.28 -9.77 -1.24
N LYS A 36 11.29 -10.99 -0.69
CA LYS A 36 10.18 -11.95 -0.90
C LYS A 36 8.85 -11.45 -0.36
N LEU A 37 8.85 -10.76 0.79
CA LEU A 37 7.63 -10.13 1.33
C LEU A 37 7.14 -8.99 0.43
N LEU A 38 8.04 -8.19 -0.14
CA LEU A 38 7.69 -7.21 -1.17
C LEU A 38 7.07 -7.88 -2.40
N CYS A 39 7.60 -9.01 -2.86
CA CYS A 39 7.01 -9.76 -3.97
C CYS A 39 5.60 -10.24 -3.63
N TRP A 40 5.39 -10.78 -2.42
CA TRP A 40 4.06 -11.19 -1.94
C TRP A 40 3.08 -10.03 -1.87
N LEU A 41 3.53 -8.86 -1.42
CA LEU A 41 2.73 -7.63 -1.40
C LEU A 41 2.26 -7.26 -2.80
N ILE A 42 3.17 -7.27 -3.78
CA ILE A 42 2.84 -6.93 -5.18
C ILE A 42 1.89 -7.97 -5.79
N PHE A 43 2.12 -9.26 -5.55
CA PHE A 43 1.23 -10.31 -6.07
C PHE A 43 -0.16 -10.25 -5.43
N PHE A 44 -0.22 -9.99 -4.12
CA PHE A 44 -1.48 -9.81 -3.42
C PHE A 44 -2.24 -8.60 -3.95
N ALA A 45 -1.57 -7.46 -4.13
CA ALA A 45 -2.20 -6.28 -4.70
C ALA A 45 -2.67 -6.51 -6.13
N LEU A 46 -1.86 -7.16 -6.98
CA LEU A 46 -2.28 -7.58 -8.32
C LEU A 46 -3.55 -8.44 -8.28
N LEU A 47 -3.61 -9.41 -7.36
CA LEU A 47 -4.78 -10.28 -7.18
C LEU A 47 -6.02 -9.46 -6.79
N ILE A 48 -5.94 -8.64 -5.75
CA ILE A 48 -7.07 -7.84 -5.25
C ILE A 48 -7.55 -6.85 -6.32
N GLU A 49 -6.64 -6.18 -7.02
CA GLU A 49 -7.02 -5.25 -8.07
C GLU A 49 -7.66 -5.99 -9.26
N SER A 50 -7.19 -7.19 -9.59
CA SER A 50 -7.79 -8.01 -10.65
C SER A 50 -9.22 -8.43 -10.29
N ILE A 51 -9.44 -8.92 -9.07
CA ILE A 51 -10.78 -9.29 -8.58
C ILE A 51 -11.67 -8.05 -8.55
N SER A 52 -11.17 -6.91 -8.06
CA SER A 52 -11.90 -5.66 -7.98
C SER A 52 -12.39 -5.17 -9.35
N ARG A 53 -11.55 -5.30 -10.40
CA ARG A 53 -11.93 -4.93 -11.78
C ARG A 53 -12.92 -5.91 -12.41
N ILE A 54 -12.78 -7.20 -12.14
CA ILE A 54 -13.76 -8.21 -12.56
C ILE A 54 -15.13 -7.86 -11.96
N PHE A 55 -15.18 -7.56 -10.66
CA PHE A 55 -16.41 -7.20 -9.97
C PHE A 55 -17.01 -5.90 -10.52
N TRP A 56 -16.17 -4.91 -10.80
CA TRP A 56 -16.58 -3.67 -11.46
C TRP A 56 -17.20 -3.92 -12.83
N PHE A 57 -16.62 -4.81 -13.65
CA PHE A 57 -17.17 -5.20 -14.96
C PHE A 57 -18.55 -5.85 -14.83
N PHE A 58 -18.76 -6.68 -13.82
CA PHE A 58 -20.05 -7.29 -13.50
C PHE A 58 -20.99 -6.37 -12.69
N LYS A 59 -20.59 -5.12 -12.41
CA LYS A 59 -21.34 -4.15 -11.57
C LYS A 59 -21.65 -4.66 -10.16
N VAL A 60 -20.85 -5.58 -9.65
CA VAL A 60 -20.94 -6.09 -8.27
C VAL A 60 -20.07 -5.20 -7.37
N SER A 61 -20.58 -4.86 -6.19
CA SER A 61 -19.80 -4.11 -5.20
C SER A 61 -18.56 -4.89 -4.77
N ASN A 62 -17.40 -4.25 -4.80
CA ASN A 62 -16.12 -4.80 -4.38
C ASN A 62 -15.67 -4.29 -3.00
N LEU A 63 -16.54 -3.57 -2.29
CA LEU A 63 -16.22 -2.94 -0.99
C LEU A 63 -15.81 -3.95 0.09
N PHE A 64 -16.32 -5.18 0.03
CA PHE A 64 -15.94 -6.25 0.96
C PHE A 64 -14.46 -6.66 0.85
N LEU A 65 -13.78 -6.32 -0.26
CA LEU A 65 -12.34 -6.57 -0.42
C LEU A 65 -11.49 -5.58 0.38
N TRP A 66 -12.03 -4.41 0.72
CA TRP A 66 -11.27 -3.33 1.36
C TRP A 66 -10.70 -3.72 2.74
N PRO A 67 -11.48 -4.31 3.68
CA PRO A 67 -10.95 -4.72 4.98
C PRO A 67 -9.89 -5.81 4.88
N ILE A 68 -10.05 -6.72 3.91
CA ILE A 68 -9.11 -7.79 3.60
C ILE A 68 -7.80 -7.19 3.07
N TYR A 69 -7.92 -6.25 2.12
CA TYR A 69 -6.79 -5.58 1.50
C TYR A 69 -5.91 -4.86 2.53
N ILE A 70 -6.49 -3.96 3.33
CA ILE A 70 -5.73 -3.17 4.32
C ILE A 70 -5.11 -4.06 5.40
N THR A 71 -5.78 -5.15 5.78
CA THR A 71 -5.28 -6.05 6.84
C THR A 71 -4.06 -6.84 6.35
N VAL A 72 -4.12 -7.38 5.14
CA VAL A 72 -3.01 -8.15 4.56
C VAL A 72 -1.86 -7.23 4.15
N GLU A 73 -2.15 -6.06 3.60
CA GLU A 73 -1.13 -5.03 3.29
C GLU A 73 -0.38 -4.63 4.56
N PHE A 74 -1.10 -4.26 5.62
CA PHE A 74 -0.52 -3.94 6.93
C PHE A 74 0.33 -5.09 7.49
N ALA A 75 -0.15 -6.33 7.42
CA ALA A 75 0.58 -7.50 7.89
C ALA A 75 1.91 -7.70 7.16
N LEU A 76 1.87 -7.64 5.82
CA LEU A 76 3.05 -7.81 4.97
C LEU A 76 4.06 -6.70 5.18
N LEU A 77 3.61 -5.44 5.25
CA LEU A 77 4.48 -4.29 5.49
C LEU A 77 5.11 -4.34 6.89
N THR A 78 4.32 -4.60 7.93
CA THR A 78 4.83 -4.69 9.31
C THR A 78 5.85 -5.83 9.45
N TRP A 79 5.58 -6.99 8.84
CA TRP A 79 6.54 -8.08 8.83
C TRP A 79 7.81 -7.70 8.05
N MET A 80 7.67 -7.15 6.84
CA MET A 80 8.79 -6.73 6.02
C MET A 80 9.71 -5.78 6.77
N TYR A 81 9.17 -4.72 7.38
CA TYR A 81 9.96 -3.76 8.15
C TYR A 81 10.53 -4.35 9.44
N SER A 82 9.87 -5.33 10.08
CA SER A 82 10.46 -6.03 11.23
C SER A 82 11.76 -6.77 10.89
N LEU A 83 11.91 -7.22 9.63
CA LEU A 83 13.14 -7.85 9.14
C LEU A 83 14.18 -6.80 8.69
N VAL A 84 13.74 -5.74 8.01
CA VAL A 84 14.64 -4.70 7.46
C VAL A 84 15.26 -3.86 8.59
N LEU A 85 14.44 -3.48 9.58
CA LEU A 85 14.91 -2.72 10.73
C LEU A 85 15.75 -3.58 11.67
N ASP A 86 15.52 -4.89 11.70
CA ASP A 86 16.24 -5.86 12.55
C ASP A 86 16.25 -5.45 14.04
N GLN A 87 15.16 -4.80 14.47
CA GLN A 87 14.98 -4.33 15.83
C GLN A 87 14.22 -5.38 16.64
N LYS A 88 14.83 -5.89 17.71
CA LYS A 88 14.24 -6.94 18.57
C LYS A 88 12.84 -6.57 19.04
N TRP A 89 12.63 -5.33 19.49
CA TRP A 89 11.32 -4.89 19.98
C TRP A 89 10.23 -5.03 18.90
N LEU A 90 10.52 -4.64 17.65
CA LEU A 90 9.56 -4.70 16.54
C LEU A 90 9.23 -6.15 16.18
N THR A 91 10.20 -7.06 16.24
CA THR A 91 9.96 -8.50 16.01
C THR A 91 9.06 -9.13 17.09
N THR A 92 9.15 -8.64 18.33
CA THR A 92 8.31 -9.09 19.45
C THR A 92 6.90 -8.53 19.34
N VAL A 93 6.75 -7.25 19.00
CA VAL A 93 5.43 -6.59 19.01
C VAL A 93 4.64 -6.72 17.71
N ARG A 94 5.26 -7.10 16.58
CA ARG A 94 4.56 -7.15 15.27
C ARG A 94 3.29 -8.00 15.29
N GLY A 95 3.29 -9.12 16.04
CA GLY A 95 2.12 -10.00 16.15
C GLY A 95 0.97 -9.33 16.89
N TRP A 96 1.30 -8.60 17.95
CA TRP A 96 0.34 -7.78 18.71
C TRP A 96 -0.18 -6.60 17.89
N MET A 97 0.68 -5.93 17.12
CA MET A 97 0.28 -4.87 16.19
C MET A 97 -0.73 -5.40 15.17
N LEU A 98 -0.46 -6.57 14.57
CA LEU A 98 -1.35 -7.20 13.60
C LEU A 98 -2.68 -7.63 14.24
N ALA A 99 -2.63 -8.26 15.42
CA ALA A 99 -3.84 -8.68 16.13
C ALA A 99 -4.71 -7.46 16.50
N ALA A 100 -4.10 -6.39 17.03
CA ALA A 100 -4.80 -5.16 17.37
C ALA A 100 -5.39 -4.49 16.13
N PHE A 101 -4.63 -4.36 15.05
CA PHE A 101 -5.12 -3.77 13.80
C PHE A 101 -6.28 -4.56 13.21
N THR A 102 -6.15 -5.89 13.14
CA THR A 102 -7.21 -6.78 12.66
C THR A 102 -8.47 -6.65 13.52
N ALA A 103 -8.33 -6.60 14.84
CA ALA A 103 -9.45 -6.40 15.76
C ALA A 103 -10.15 -5.05 15.52
N ILE A 104 -9.38 -3.97 15.34
CA ILE A 104 -9.92 -2.63 15.02
C ILE A 104 -10.74 -2.67 13.71
N VAL A 105 -10.19 -3.28 12.66
CA VAL A 105 -10.87 -3.40 11.37
C VAL A 105 -12.16 -4.23 11.52
N LEU A 106 -12.10 -5.39 12.17
CA LEU A 106 -13.27 -6.26 12.36
C LEU A 106 -14.37 -5.60 13.20
N VAL A 107 -14.01 -4.93 14.30
CA VAL A 107 -14.98 -4.22 15.15
C VAL A 107 -15.67 -3.10 14.35
N ARG A 108 -14.94 -2.40 13.50
CA ARG A 108 -15.49 -1.34 12.64
C ARG A 108 -16.43 -1.89 11.56
N GLU A 109 -16.02 -2.95 10.88
CA GLU A 109 -16.86 -3.60 9.87
C GLU A 109 -18.14 -4.19 10.48
N LEU A 110 -18.03 -4.87 11.63
CA LEU A 110 -19.19 -5.42 12.34
C LEU A 110 -20.10 -4.32 12.92
N GLY A 111 -19.52 -3.19 13.35
CA GLY A 111 -20.26 -2.05 13.90
C GLY A 111 -21.01 -1.24 12.84
N GLN A 112 -20.59 -1.31 11.57
CA GLN A 112 -21.23 -0.55 10.49
C GLN A 112 -22.56 -1.12 10.00
N GLN A 113 -22.90 -2.38 10.35
CA GLN A 113 -24.20 -3.08 10.12
C GLN A 113 -25.06 -2.55 8.95
N GLY A 114 -24.45 -2.31 7.77
CA GLY A 114 -25.15 -1.87 6.56
C GLY A 114 -25.80 -0.47 6.59
N GLN A 115 -25.48 0.42 7.54
CA GLN A 115 -26.23 1.69 7.72
C GLN A 115 -25.44 3.01 7.74
N SER A 116 -24.15 3.03 7.42
CA SER A 116 -23.41 4.31 7.45
C SER A 116 -23.47 5.07 6.13
N VAL A 117 -24.04 6.28 6.15
CA VAL A 117 -23.88 7.33 5.12
C VAL A 117 -22.41 7.80 5.02
N TRP A 118 -21.58 7.48 6.04
CA TRP A 118 -20.18 7.88 6.16
C TRP A 118 -19.24 6.74 5.77
N ILE A 119 -18.20 7.05 4.99
CA ILE A 119 -17.14 6.09 4.70
C ILE A 119 -16.22 6.01 5.93
N ASP A 120 -16.14 4.83 6.56
CA ASP A 120 -15.18 4.59 7.64
C ASP A 120 -13.78 4.37 7.07
N ASN A 121 -12.94 5.39 7.23
CA ASN A 121 -11.56 5.38 6.74
C ASN A 121 -10.54 5.26 7.86
N ALA A 122 -10.96 5.03 9.11
CA ALA A 122 -10.06 5.06 10.24
C ALA A 122 -8.99 3.95 10.18
N GLY A 123 -9.36 2.75 9.71
CA GLY A 123 -8.40 1.66 9.52
C GLY A 123 -7.27 2.07 8.56
N ARG A 124 -7.63 2.69 7.43
CA ARG A 124 -6.66 3.19 6.44
C ARG A 124 -5.80 4.32 6.97
N SER A 125 -6.36 5.23 7.76
CA SER A 125 -5.60 6.31 8.40
C SER A 125 -4.60 5.78 9.43
N ILE A 126 -5.02 4.81 10.26
CA ILE A 126 -4.14 4.17 11.25
C ILE A 126 -3.00 3.42 10.55
N GLU A 127 -3.32 2.62 9.54
CA GLU A 127 -2.32 1.94 8.71
C GLU A 127 -1.32 2.94 8.14
N SER A 128 -1.81 4.04 7.56
CA SER A 128 -0.97 5.07 6.97
C SER A 128 0.04 5.65 7.97
N VAL A 129 -0.42 6.00 9.18
CA VAL A 129 0.47 6.51 10.23
C VAL A 129 1.54 5.49 10.59
N VAL A 130 1.17 4.22 10.81
CA VAL A 130 2.13 3.19 11.19
C VAL A 130 3.15 2.95 10.07
N VAL A 131 2.72 2.85 8.82
CA VAL A 131 3.61 2.61 7.68
C VAL A 131 4.55 3.81 7.46
N ILE A 132 4.06 5.05 7.61
CA ILE A 132 4.90 6.25 7.59
C ILE A 132 5.98 6.17 8.67
N LEU A 133 5.62 5.82 9.91
CA LEU A 133 6.58 5.69 11.00
C LEU A 133 7.62 4.58 10.75
N LEU A 134 7.21 3.45 10.17
CA LEU A 134 8.12 2.37 9.78
C LEU A 134 9.11 2.82 8.69
N ALA A 135 8.62 3.51 7.66
CA ALA A 135 9.46 4.03 6.58
C ALA A 135 10.42 5.13 7.08
N LEU A 136 9.96 6.05 7.95
CA LEU A 136 10.82 7.03 8.62
C LEU A 136 11.89 6.35 9.50
N SER A 137 11.51 5.30 10.23
CA SER A 137 12.45 4.53 11.06
C SER A 137 13.54 3.86 10.21
N TYR A 138 13.22 3.45 8.99
CA TYR A 138 14.22 2.94 8.04
C TYR A 138 15.22 4.04 7.65
N PHE A 139 14.74 5.22 7.26
CA PHE A 139 15.63 6.33 6.92
C PHE A 139 16.50 6.73 8.11
N TYR A 140 15.92 6.81 9.31
CA TYR A 140 16.65 7.08 10.53
C TYR A 140 17.78 6.06 10.78
N LYS A 141 17.48 4.76 10.68
CA LYS A 141 18.49 3.69 10.80
C LYS A 141 19.63 3.86 9.79
N VAL A 142 19.28 4.11 8.53
CA VAL A 142 20.27 4.27 7.45
C VAL A 142 21.16 5.50 7.68
N PHE A 143 20.60 6.62 8.11
CA PHE A 143 21.36 7.82 8.45
C PHE A 143 22.29 7.62 9.66
N GLN A 144 21.87 6.85 10.66
CA GLN A 144 22.71 6.57 11.83
C GLN A 144 23.86 5.61 11.52
N GLU A 145 23.62 4.58 10.72
CA GLU A 145 24.64 3.57 10.47
C GLU A 145 25.75 4.05 9.52
N LEU A 146 25.49 5.03 8.64
CA LEU A 146 26.44 5.60 7.66
C LEU A 146 27.16 4.55 6.78
N LYS A 147 26.72 3.28 6.80
CA LYS A 147 27.36 2.15 6.10
C LYS A 147 27.09 2.15 4.59
N VAL A 148 26.06 2.86 4.14
CA VAL A 148 25.63 2.83 2.74
C VAL A 148 26.27 3.98 1.97
N GLN A 149 27.24 3.68 1.11
CA GLN A 149 27.91 4.68 0.28
C GLN A 149 27.00 5.26 -0.81
N ASN A 150 26.01 4.48 -1.29
CA ASN A 150 25.04 4.94 -2.28
C ASN A 150 23.64 4.40 -1.97
N LEU A 151 22.74 5.27 -1.51
CA LEU A 151 21.37 4.90 -1.15
C LEU A 151 20.54 4.41 -2.34
N LEU A 152 20.85 4.89 -3.55
CA LEU A 152 20.08 4.55 -4.75
C LEU A 152 20.26 3.09 -5.17
N VAL A 153 21.31 2.42 -4.68
CA VAL A 153 21.52 0.98 -4.90
C VAL A 153 20.87 0.09 -3.83
N GLU A 154 20.21 0.67 -2.83
CA GLU A 154 19.52 -0.09 -1.79
C GLU A 154 18.02 -0.26 -2.13
N PRO A 155 17.51 -1.50 -2.26
CA PRO A 155 16.10 -1.73 -2.60
C PRO A 155 15.12 -1.06 -1.63
N PHE A 156 15.42 -1.12 -0.33
CA PHE A 156 14.54 -0.59 0.72
C PHE A 156 14.52 0.94 0.80
N PHE A 157 15.48 1.63 0.17
CA PHE A 157 15.40 3.07 -0.03
C PHE A 157 14.21 3.41 -0.93
N TRP A 158 14.11 2.74 -2.08
CA TRP A 158 13.02 2.94 -3.04
C TRP A 158 11.67 2.51 -2.47
N VAL A 159 11.60 1.36 -1.80
CA VAL A 159 10.38 0.91 -1.11
C VAL A 159 9.91 1.93 -0.08
N SER A 160 10.80 2.40 0.80
CA SER A 160 10.44 3.36 1.85
C SER A 160 10.08 4.74 1.30
N ALA A 161 10.76 5.21 0.26
CA ALA A 161 10.45 6.47 -0.39
C ALA A 161 9.06 6.44 -1.05
N GLY A 162 8.75 5.37 -1.78
CA GLY A 162 7.44 5.17 -2.39
C GLY A 162 6.33 5.08 -1.35
N LEU A 163 6.55 4.30 -0.29
CA LEU A 163 5.62 4.16 0.82
C LEU A 163 5.36 5.48 1.53
N LEU A 164 6.38 6.28 1.84
CA LEU A 164 6.19 7.61 2.43
C LEU A 164 5.33 8.50 1.54
N LEU A 165 5.70 8.61 0.25
CA LEU A 165 4.95 9.45 -0.68
C LEU A 165 3.47 9.01 -0.73
N PHE A 166 3.24 7.72 -0.97
CA PHE A 166 1.90 7.17 -1.11
C PHE A 166 1.08 7.28 0.18
N PHE A 167 1.61 6.83 1.32
CA PHE A 167 0.85 6.82 2.57
C PHE A 167 0.66 8.21 3.16
N SER A 168 1.58 9.16 2.98
CA SER A 168 1.37 10.54 3.42
C SER A 168 0.25 11.24 2.64
N GLY A 169 0.20 11.08 1.31
CA GLY A 169 -0.89 11.66 0.53
C GLY A 169 -2.23 10.95 0.80
N ASN A 170 -2.21 9.62 0.91
CA ASN A 170 -3.40 8.85 1.27
C ASN A 170 -3.95 9.23 2.63
N PHE A 171 -3.10 9.41 3.64
CA PHE A 171 -3.51 9.84 4.96
C PHE A 171 -4.35 11.13 4.91
N LEU A 172 -3.87 12.14 4.15
CA LEU A 172 -4.61 13.39 3.96
C LEU A 172 -5.94 13.15 3.22
N ILE A 173 -5.93 12.39 2.13
CA ILE A 173 -7.14 12.07 1.35
C ILE A 173 -8.20 11.42 2.24
N PHE A 174 -7.82 10.40 3.01
CA PHE A 174 -8.74 9.59 3.81
C PHE A 174 -9.27 10.32 5.05
N ILE A 175 -8.47 11.21 5.66
CA ILE A 175 -8.95 12.09 6.73
C ILE A 175 -10.02 13.04 6.23
N PHE A 176 -9.82 13.65 5.07
CA PHE A 176 -10.75 14.64 4.52
C PHE A 176 -11.85 14.04 3.63
N MET A 177 -11.87 12.72 3.43
CA MET A 177 -12.72 12.05 2.43
C MET A 177 -14.20 12.38 2.58
N ASN A 178 -14.73 12.33 3.81
CA ASN A 178 -16.14 12.63 4.05
C ASN A 178 -16.47 14.11 3.79
N PHE A 179 -15.55 15.02 4.09
CA PHE A 179 -15.72 16.44 3.73
C PHE A 179 -15.71 16.64 2.22
N ILE A 180 -14.76 16.01 1.51
CA ILE A 180 -14.62 16.06 0.05
C ILE A 180 -15.91 15.58 -0.64
N LEU A 181 -16.44 14.44 -0.19
CA LEU A 181 -17.66 13.84 -0.74
C LEU A 181 -18.89 14.72 -0.58
N LEU A 182 -19.03 15.36 0.59
CA LEU A 182 -20.15 16.27 0.86
C LEU A 182 -20.04 17.59 0.10
N TYR A 183 -18.81 18.05 -0.16
CA TYR A 183 -18.57 19.34 -0.80
C TYR A 183 -18.80 19.32 -2.31
N SER A 184 -18.18 18.37 -3.04
CA SER A 184 -18.30 18.33 -4.49
C SER A 184 -17.89 16.98 -5.08
N LYS A 185 -18.75 16.41 -5.92
CA LYS A 185 -18.44 15.21 -6.71
C LYS A 185 -17.23 15.42 -7.63
N ASN A 186 -17.11 16.59 -8.26
CA ASN A 186 -15.97 16.90 -9.13
C ASN A 186 -14.65 16.92 -8.33
N LEU A 187 -14.66 17.49 -7.12
CA LEU A 187 -13.49 17.46 -6.24
C LEU A 187 -13.12 16.03 -5.84
N ASN A 188 -14.12 15.20 -5.50
CA ASN A 188 -13.90 13.77 -5.22
C ASN A 188 -13.23 13.07 -6.41
N ASP A 189 -13.75 13.25 -7.63
CA ASP A 189 -13.20 12.60 -8.83
C ASP A 189 -11.74 13.03 -9.09
N GLN A 190 -11.41 14.31 -8.91
CA GLN A 190 -10.04 14.82 -9.02
C GLN A 190 -9.10 14.23 -7.96
N ILE A 191 -9.59 14.05 -6.73
CA ILE A 191 -8.80 13.46 -5.65
C ILE A 191 -8.52 11.97 -5.91
N TRP A 192 -9.46 11.25 -6.51
CA TRP A 192 -9.23 9.87 -6.96
C TRP A 192 -8.18 9.78 -8.08
N VAL A 193 -8.07 10.79 -8.94
CA VAL A 193 -6.98 10.88 -9.93
C VAL A 193 -5.63 11.07 -9.22
N ILE A 194 -5.56 11.94 -8.21
CA ILE A 194 -4.34 12.13 -7.41
C ILE A 194 -3.96 10.81 -6.71
N HIS A 195 -4.92 10.17 -6.04
CA HIS A 195 -4.70 8.86 -5.41
C HIS A 195 -4.15 7.83 -6.39
N SER A 196 -4.75 7.76 -7.59
CA SER A 196 -4.31 6.88 -8.68
C SER A 196 -2.88 7.16 -9.13
N LEU A 197 -2.49 8.43 -9.24
CA LEU A 197 -1.13 8.83 -9.56
C LEU A 197 -0.13 8.43 -8.47
N MET A 198 -0.49 8.60 -7.20
CA MET A 198 0.37 8.17 -6.09
C MET A 198 0.56 6.66 -6.09
N ASN A 199 -0.51 5.91 -6.37
CA ASN A 199 -0.43 4.46 -6.51
C ASN A 199 0.50 4.07 -7.67
N TYR A 200 0.38 4.75 -8.80
CA TYR A 200 1.26 4.56 -9.96
C TYR A 200 2.74 4.77 -9.58
N MET A 201 3.06 5.84 -8.85
CA MET A 201 4.41 6.12 -8.36
C MET A 201 4.90 5.04 -7.38
N LEU A 202 4.05 4.56 -6.48
CA LEU A 202 4.39 3.49 -5.53
C LEU A 202 4.90 2.24 -6.27
N TYR A 203 4.15 1.76 -7.25
CA TYR A 203 4.54 0.57 -8.00
C TYR A 203 5.77 0.77 -8.88
N ILE A 204 6.02 1.99 -9.38
CA ILE A 204 7.29 2.32 -10.01
C ILE A 204 8.44 2.15 -9.02
N THR A 205 8.32 2.70 -7.81
CA THR A 205 9.39 2.56 -6.81
C THR A 205 9.61 1.11 -6.39
N TYR A 206 8.55 0.30 -6.30
CA TYR A 206 8.66 -1.15 -6.09
C TYR A 206 9.37 -1.86 -7.24
N ALA A 207 9.04 -1.51 -8.48
CA ALA A 207 9.72 -2.04 -9.67
C ALA A 207 11.22 -1.68 -9.66
N ILE A 208 11.57 -0.44 -9.33
CA ILE A 208 12.97 0.01 -9.20
C ILE A 208 13.67 -0.75 -8.07
N ALA A 209 13.03 -0.93 -6.90
CA ALA A 209 13.59 -1.70 -5.79
C ALA A 209 13.94 -3.14 -6.21
N LEU A 210 13.04 -3.80 -6.95
CA LEU A 210 13.24 -5.15 -7.47
C LEU A 210 14.33 -5.22 -8.55
N TRP A 211 14.53 -4.15 -9.32
CA TRP A 211 15.59 -4.06 -10.32
C TRP A 211 16.96 -3.93 -9.68
N VAL A 212 17.12 -2.90 -8.84
CA VAL A 212 18.38 -2.55 -8.21
C VAL A 212 18.87 -3.68 -7.30
N GLY A 213 17.94 -4.38 -6.63
CA GLY A 213 18.27 -5.54 -5.80
C GLY A 213 18.81 -6.75 -6.55
N ARG A 214 18.90 -6.75 -7.90
CA ARG A 214 19.50 -7.87 -8.68
C ARG A 214 21.02 -7.88 -8.70
N GLY A 215 21.67 -6.75 -8.39
CA GLY A 215 23.12 -6.60 -8.45
C GLY A 215 23.88 -7.14 -7.23
N LYS A 216 23.18 -7.79 -6.29
CA LYS A 216 23.72 -8.45 -5.09
C LYS A 216 23.37 -9.94 -5.15
#